data_AF-A0A8X8I5U7-F1
#
_entry.id   AF-A0A8X8I5U7-F1
#
_cell.length_a   1.000
_cell.length_b   1.000
_cell.length_c   1.000
_cell.angle_alpha   90.00
_cell.angle_beta   90.00
_cell.angle_gamma   90.00
#
_symmetry.space_group_name_H-M   'P 1'
#
loop_
_entity.id
_entity.type
_entity.pdbx_description
1 polymer ?
#
loop_
_entity_poly.entity_id
_entity_poly.type
_entity_poly.pdbx_seq_one_letter_code
_entity_poly.pdbx_strand_id
1 'polypeptide(L)'
;MEFVVQPRPPYDFTRVIQRCMREPFYHVNEEGEELSFAVRIKRRPGEEDWQPVVCILANEGTVDTPRIRVTVKGSPLTEADQKWLQRHLNQRFQWQTDVLERFYDAVQSYEPLRRLTCQLRGFPLVQDEEIYEGLVQTIIQQQLNFSFSRQLAKNLARFYGQSIACDGREYLLLPTPSELARLSVDELRQLKFSARKAEYIINVGRKVASGELKLEELAQLDNEGFIERITREKGIGL
;
A
#
# COMPACT_ATOMS: atom_id res chain seq x y z
N MET A 1 -9.01 9.86 -16.25
CA MET A 1 -10.22 10.36 -15.55
C MET A 1 -9.79 11.26 -14.41
N GLU A 2 -10.65 12.16 -13.96
CA GLU A 2 -10.38 13.03 -12.80
C GLU A 2 -11.63 13.09 -11.92
N PHE A 3 -11.44 13.10 -10.60
CA PHE A 3 -12.51 13.28 -9.63
C PHE A 3 -11.95 13.91 -8.34
N VAL A 4 -12.83 14.44 -7.50
CA VAL A 4 -12.47 15.07 -6.23
C VAL A 4 -13.05 14.25 -5.09
N VAL A 5 -12.26 14.07 -4.04
CA VAL A 5 -12.69 13.45 -2.78
C VAL A 5 -12.63 14.48 -1.66
N GLN A 6 -13.59 14.40 -0.75
CA GLN A 6 -13.62 15.15 0.50
C GLN A 6 -13.47 14.18 1.67
N PRO A 7 -12.25 13.96 2.19
CA PRO A 7 -12.05 13.15 3.38
C PRO A 7 -12.84 13.67 4.59
N ARG A 8 -13.11 12.80 5.56
CA ARG A 8 -13.70 13.22 6.84
C ARG A 8 -12.66 14.03 7.63
N PRO A 9 -12.96 15.29 8.02
CA PRO A 9 -12.04 16.06 8.83
C PRO A 9 -11.98 15.53 10.28
N PRO A 10 -10.84 15.70 10.99
CA PRO A 10 -9.61 16.28 10.47
C PRO A 10 -8.79 15.30 9.63
N TYR A 11 -8.23 15.77 8.52
CA TYR A 11 -7.40 14.95 7.64
C TYR A 11 -6.25 15.77 7.05
N ASP A 12 -5.03 15.47 7.45
CA ASP A 12 -3.82 16.18 7.02
C ASP A 12 -3.15 15.44 5.85
N PHE A 13 -3.47 15.85 4.62
CA PHE A 13 -2.92 15.23 3.42
C PHE A 13 -1.40 15.49 3.26
N THR A 14 -0.88 16.60 3.76
CA THR A 14 0.56 16.86 3.76
C THR A 14 1.31 15.77 4.54
N ARG A 15 0.71 15.24 5.61
CA ARG A 15 1.27 14.09 6.35
C ARG A 15 1.17 12.77 5.58
N VAL A 16 0.15 12.56 4.74
CA VAL A 16 0.13 11.44 3.78
C VAL A 16 1.37 11.51 2.90
N ILE A 17 1.62 12.68 2.29
CA ILE A 17 2.76 12.89 1.38
C ILE A 17 4.08 12.59 2.11
N GLN A 18 4.27 13.14 3.31
CA GLN A 18 5.46 12.92 4.14
C GLN A 18 5.66 11.44 4.55
N ARG A 19 4.56 10.71 4.79
CA ARG A 19 4.60 9.28 5.10
C ARG A 19 4.96 8.46 3.85
N CYS A 20 4.33 8.75 2.72
CA CYS A 20 4.46 7.99 1.48
C CYS A 20 5.76 8.28 0.73
N MET A 21 6.35 9.48 0.82
CA MET A 21 7.64 9.79 0.18
C MET A 21 8.79 8.89 0.65
N ARG A 22 8.64 8.30 1.84
CA ARG A 22 9.60 7.37 2.44
C ARG A 22 9.50 5.99 1.79
N GLU A 23 8.35 5.61 1.27
CA GLU A 23 8.11 4.30 0.68
C GLU A 23 8.75 4.15 -0.73
N PRO A 24 8.94 2.93 -1.23
CA PRO A 24 9.61 2.69 -2.50
C PRO A 24 8.76 3.00 -3.74
N PHE A 25 7.42 2.93 -3.63
CA PHE A 25 6.50 2.92 -4.78
C PHE A 25 5.70 4.21 -4.97
N TYR A 26 6.03 5.24 -4.20
CA TYR A 26 5.43 6.55 -4.31
C TYR A 26 6.43 7.57 -4.83
N HIS A 27 5.87 8.55 -5.51
CA HIS A 27 6.54 9.69 -6.07
C HIS A 27 5.87 10.95 -5.54
N VAL A 28 6.68 11.96 -5.25
CA VAL A 28 6.20 13.29 -4.87
C VAL A 28 6.71 14.28 -5.90
N ASN A 29 5.92 15.30 -6.23
CA ASN A 29 6.38 16.42 -7.05
C ASN A 29 7.38 17.30 -6.28
N GLU A 30 7.98 18.26 -6.97
CA GLU A 30 9.01 19.12 -6.38
C GLU A 30 8.44 20.04 -5.30
N GLU A 31 7.18 20.45 -5.46
CA GLU A 31 6.45 21.31 -4.52
C GLU A 31 6.01 20.58 -3.25
N GLY A 32 6.00 19.24 -3.25
CA GLY A 32 5.56 18.46 -2.09
C GLY A 32 4.03 18.45 -1.88
N GLU A 33 3.27 18.73 -2.94
CA GLU A 33 1.81 18.91 -2.92
C GLU A 33 1.04 17.79 -3.65
N GLU A 34 1.75 17.03 -4.49
CA GLU A 34 1.20 15.91 -5.26
C GLU A 34 1.90 14.60 -4.92
N LEU A 35 1.11 13.56 -4.71
CA LEU A 35 1.54 12.18 -4.51
C LEU A 35 1.10 11.33 -5.70
N SER A 36 2.03 10.62 -6.34
CA SER A 36 1.71 9.72 -7.44
C SER A 36 2.24 8.30 -7.24
N PHE A 37 1.50 7.31 -7.71
CA PHE A 37 1.81 5.88 -7.58
C PHE A 37 1.02 5.06 -8.62
N ALA A 38 1.49 3.86 -8.92
CA ALA A 38 0.76 2.91 -9.77
C ALA A 38 -0.21 2.06 -8.94
N VAL A 39 -1.33 1.68 -9.56
CA VAL A 39 -2.37 0.80 -9.01
C VAL A 39 -2.70 -0.26 -10.06
N ARG A 40 -2.95 -1.49 -9.60
CA ARG A 40 -3.51 -2.55 -10.44
C ARG A 40 -5.03 -2.55 -10.32
N ILE A 41 -5.75 -2.25 -11.40
CA ILE A 41 -7.20 -2.44 -11.42
C ILE A 41 -7.49 -3.93 -11.50
N LYS A 42 -8.12 -4.47 -10.45
CA LYS A 42 -8.58 -5.87 -10.39
C LYS A 42 -10.10 -5.92 -10.47
N ARG A 43 -10.65 -6.57 -11.50
CA ARG A 43 -12.11 -6.68 -11.67
C ARG A 43 -12.67 -7.79 -10.79
N ARG A 44 -11.88 -8.83 -10.51
CA ARG A 44 -12.24 -9.94 -9.62
C ARG A 44 -11.10 -10.29 -8.66
N PRO A 45 -11.43 -10.79 -7.45
CA PRO A 45 -10.44 -11.39 -6.56
C PRO A 45 -9.71 -12.55 -7.24
N GLY A 46 -8.38 -12.61 -7.10
CA GLY A 46 -7.54 -13.62 -7.74
C GLY A 46 -7.33 -13.48 -9.26
N GLU A 47 -7.83 -12.42 -9.90
CA GLU A 47 -7.62 -12.19 -11.34
C GLU A 47 -6.20 -11.70 -11.64
N GLU A 48 -5.55 -12.33 -12.62
CA GLU A 48 -4.20 -11.96 -13.09
C GLU A 48 -4.23 -11.05 -14.33
N ASP A 49 -5.40 -10.86 -14.95
CA ASP A 49 -5.61 -9.86 -16.01
C ASP A 49 -5.94 -8.51 -15.36
N TRP A 50 -4.90 -7.76 -15.00
CA TRP A 50 -5.02 -6.45 -14.37
C TRP A 50 -4.70 -5.34 -15.37
N GLN A 51 -5.40 -4.22 -15.24
CA GLN A 51 -5.11 -3.00 -15.97
C GLN A 51 -4.35 -2.04 -15.07
N PRO A 52 -3.08 -1.72 -15.34
CA PRO A 52 -2.35 -0.77 -14.52
C PRO A 52 -2.76 0.66 -14.85
N VAL A 53 -2.82 1.50 -13.81
CA VAL A 53 -3.05 2.94 -13.91
C VAL A 53 -2.13 3.71 -12.99
N VAL A 54 -1.84 4.97 -13.31
CA VAL A 54 -1.19 5.91 -12.39
C VAL A 54 -2.24 6.77 -11.74
N CYS A 55 -2.24 6.81 -10.42
CA CYS A 55 -3.01 7.76 -9.64
C CYS A 55 -2.10 8.91 -9.21
N ILE A 56 -2.59 10.15 -9.35
CA ILE A 56 -1.94 11.38 -8.91
C ILE A 56 -2.94 12.07 -7.98
N LEU A 57 -2.56 12.29 -6.73
CA LEU A 57 -3.38 12.89 -5.69
C LEU A 57 -2.79 14.26 -5.34
N ALA A 58 -3.57 15.32 -5.54
CA ALA A 58 -3.16 16.69 -5.23
C ALA A 58 -3.95 17.23 -4.03
N ASN A 59 -3.26 17.91 -3.10
CA ASN A 59 -3.93 18.60 -2.00
C ASN A 59 -4.58 19.89 -2.50
N GLU A 60 -5.88 20.05 -2.29
CA GLU A 60 -6.62 21.26 -2.67
C GLU A 60 -7.49 21.78 -1.50
N GLY A 61 -7.16 21.39 -0.27
CA GLY A 61 -7.91 21.75 0.93
C GLY A 61 -7.02 21.91 2.16
N THR A 62 -7.68 22.04 3.31
CA THR A 62 -7.03 22.20 4.62
C THR A 62 -7.34 21.00 5.51
N VAL A 63 -6.71 20.91 6.69
CA VAL A 63 -6.96 19.81 7.64
C VAL A 63 -8.43 19.74 8.06
N ASP A 64 -9.09 20.89 8.23
CA ASP A 64 -10.49 21.00 8.67
C ASP A 64 -11.49 20.98 7.52
N THR A 65 -11.03 21.25 6.30
CA THR A 65 -11.85 21.17 5.08
C THR A 65 -11.03 20.48 3.99
N PRO A 66 -10.77 19.17 4.15
CA PRO A 66 -9.89 18.45 3.27
C PRO A 66 -10.54 18.24 1.91
N ARG A 67 -9.74 18.44 0.86
CA ARG A 67 -10.17 18.28 -0.52
C ARG A 67 -8.99 17.77 -1.31
N ILE A 68 -9.14 16.60 -1.92
CA ILE A 68 -8.08 15.93 -2.67
C ILE A 68 -8.57 15.74 -4.11
N ARG A 69 -7.82 16.25 -5.07
CA ARG A 69 -8.06 15.96 -6.49
C ARG A 69 -7.31 14.69 -6.86
N VAL A 70 -8.01 13.77 -7.52
CA VAL A 70 -7.46 12.50 -7.98
C VAL A 70 -7.49 12.47 -9.50
N THR A 71 -6.31 12.43 -10.10
CA THR A 71 -6.12 12.28 -11.54
C THR A 71 -5.60 10.88 -11.84
N VAL A 72 -6.28 10.18 -12.75
CA VAL A 72 -5.93 8.81 -13.14
C VAL A 72 -5.52 8.80 -14.60
N LYS A 73 -4.29 8.34 -14.85
CA LYS A 73 -3.68 8.20 -16.17
C LYS A 73 -3.46 6.72 -16.51
N GLY A 74 -3.50 6.39 -17.79
CA GLY A 74 -3.44 5.03 -18.30
C GLY A 74 -4.56 4.75 -19.30
N SER A 75 -4.81 3.47 -19.58
CA SER A 75 -5.89 3.06 -20.49
C SER A 75 -7.27 3.48 -19.95
N PRO A 76 -8.26 3.75 -20.83
CA PRO A 76 -9.61 4.11 -20.42
C PRO A 76 -10.21 3.10 -19.43
N LEU A 77 -10.91 3.61 -18.42
CA LEU A 77 -11.55 2.81 -17.37
C LEU A 77 -13.05 2.76 -17.57
N THR A 78 -13.62 1.55 -17.50
CA THR A 78 -15.08 1.35 -17.48
C THR A 78 -15.66 1.90 -16.19
N GLU A 79 -16.96 2.22 -16.14
CA GLU A 79 -17.60 2.70 -14.89
C GLU A 79 -17.37 1.76 -13.69
N ALA A 80 -17.33 0.45 -13.93
CA ALA A 80 -17.04 -0.54 -12.89
C ALA A 80 -15.62 -0.40 -12.35
N ASP A 81 -14.62 -0.22 -13.24
CA ASP A 81 -13.23 0.01 -12.87
C ASP A 81 -13.07 1.32 -12.07
N GLN A 82 -13.79 2.37 -12.46
CA GLN A 82 -13.77 3.66 -11.74
C GLN A 82 -14.33 3.52 -10.33
N LYS A 83 -15.48 2.84 -10.17
CA LYS A 83 -16.09 2.56 -8.86
C LYS A 83 -15.23 1.67 -8.00
N TRP A 84 -14.53 0.70 -8.60
CA TRP A 84 -13.55 -0.13 -7.89
C TRP A 84 -12.39 0.73 -7.38
N LEU A 85 -11.77 1.53 -8.27
CA LEU A 85 -10.62 2.36 -7.93
C LEU A 85 -10.94 3.37 -6.83
N GLN A 86 -12.11 4.02 -6.88
CA GLN A 86 -12.55 4.93 -5.83
C GLN A 86 -12.68 4.25 -4.47
N ARG A 87 -13.27 3.05 -4.42
CA ARG A 87 -13.37 2.26 -3.18
C ARG A 87 -11.99 1.84 -2.68
N HIS A 88 -11.12 1.39 -3.59
CA HIS A 88 -9.76 0.96 -3.30
C HIS A 88 -8.92 2.09 -2.71
N LEU A 89 -8.92 3.28 -3.34
CA LEU A 89 -8.23 4.45 -2.83
C LEU A 89 -8.81 4.92 -1.48
N ASN A 90 -10.13 4.86 -1.32
CA ASN A 90 -10.75 5.18 -0.04
C ASN A 90 -10.34 4.20 1.07
N GLN A 91 -10.18 2.91 0.77
CA GLN A 91 -9.63 1.94 1.72
C GLN A 91 -8.16 2.24 2.02
N ARG A 92 -7.34 2.49 1.00
CA ARG A 92 -5.91 2.77 1.20
C ARG A 92 -5.65 4.01 2.05
N PHE A 93 -6.37 5.10 1.81
CA PHE A 93 -6.16 6.38 2.47
C PHE A 93 -7.19 6.70 3.57
N GLN A 94 -8.13 5.78 3.83
CA GLN A 94 -9.11 5.88 4.92
C GLN A 94 -9.96 7.16 4.89
N TRP A 95 -10.20 7.74 3.72
CA TRP A 95 -10.83 9.06 3.56
C TRP A 95 -12.23 9.17 4.17
N GLN A 96 -13.05 8.12 4.09
CA GLN A 96 -14.44 8.11 4.57
C GLN A 96 -14.61 7.29 5.86
N THR A 97 -13.60 7.26 6.73
CA THR A 97 -13.62 6.50 7.99
C THR A 97 -13.63 7.41 9.21
N ASP A 98 -14.11 6.90 10.35
CA ASP A 98 -14.13 7.60 11.64
C ASP A 98 -13.00 7.13 12.59
N VAL A 99 -12.00 6.43 12.06
CA VAL A 99 -10.90 5.85 12.86
C VAL A 99 -10.16 6.90 13.67
N LEU A 100 -9.89 8.08 13.08
CA LEU A 100 -9.21 9.17 13.79
C LEU A 100 -10.05 9.77 14.91
N GLU A 101 -11.35 9.95 14.68
CA GLU A 101 -12.29 10.46 15.68
C GLU A 101 -12.38 9.50 16.87
N ARG A 102 -12.61 8.20 16.60
CA ARG A 102 -12.63 7.16 17.63
C ARG A 102 -11.30 7.06 18.39
N PHE A 103 -10.17 7.20 17.70
CA PHE A 103 -8.86 7.19 18.33
C PHE A 103 -8.69 8.40 19.26
N TYR A 104 -9.09 9.60 18.84
CA TYR A 104 -9.04 10.80 19.67
C TYR A 104 -9.91 10.65 20.92
N ASP A 105 -11.13 10.14 20.77
CA ASP A 105 -12.04 9.88 21.89
C ASP A 105 -11.46 8.86 22.87
N ALA A 106 -10.80 7.82 22.36
CA ALA A 106 -10.22 6.75 23.18
C ALA A 106 -9.01 7.23 24.00
N VAL A 107 -8.22 8.19 23.50
CA VAL A 107 -6.98 8.64 24.16
C VAL A 107 -7.11 9.99 24.87
N GLN A 108 -8.27 10.66 24.78
CA GLN A 108 -8.46 12.02 25.33
C GLN A 108 -8.20 12.13 26.84
N SER A 109 -8.47 11.07 27.60
CA SER A 109 -8.25 11.05 29.05
C SER A 109 -6.78 10.82 29.44
N TYR A 110 -5.93 10.38 28.50
CA TYR A 110 -4.53 10.08 28.74
C TYR A 110 -3.63 11.20 28.19
N GLU A 111 -3.18 12.07 29.10
CA GLU A 111 -2.49 13.33 28.76
C GLU A 111 -1.35 13.19 27.75
N PRO A 112 -0.45 12.19 27.85
CA PRO A 112 0.66 12.07 26.91
C PRO A 112 0.19 11.85 25.47
N LEU A 113 -0.81 10.99 25.27
CA LEU A 113 -1.37 10.74 23.93
C LEU A 113 -2.25 11.90 23.47
N ARG A 114 -3.04 12.53 24.36
CA ARG A 114 -3.81 13.73 24.01
C ARG A 114 -2.91 14.85 23.48
N ARG A 115 -1.77 15.09 24.12
CA ARG A 115 -0.80 16.10 23.65
C ARG A 115 -0.27 15.76 22.26
N LEU A 116 0.05 14.48 22.01
CA LEU A 116 0.51 14.01 20.71
C LEU A 116 -0.59 14.15 19.64
N THR A 117 -1.84 13.80 19.93
CA THR A 117 -2.94 13.91 18.96
C THR A 117 -3.28 15.38 18.66
N CYS A 118 -3.13 16.30 19.61
CA CYS A 118 -3.22 17.74 19.32
C CYS A 118 -2.12 18.22 18.36
N GLN A 119 -0.87 17.76 18.55
CA GLN A 119 0.26 18.14 17.68
C GLN A 119 0.21 17.48 16.30
N LEU A 120 -0.32 16.27 16.23
CA LEU A 120 -0.43 15.44 15.04
C LEU A 120 -1.88 15.36 14.57
N ARG A 121 -2.65 16.45 14.75
CA ARG A 121 -4.07 16.46 14.39
C ARG A 121 -4.26 16.21 12.90
N GLY A 122 -5.17 15.31 12.56
CA GLY A 122 -5.42 14.85 11.19
C GLY A 122 -4.37 13.88 10.65
N PHE A 123 -3.41 13.39 11.46
CA PHE A 123 -2.42 12.41 10.99
C PHE A 123 -3.14 11.15 10.47
N PRO A 124 -3.04 10.84 9.18
CA PRO A 124 -3.86 9.82 8.54
C PRO A 124 -3.33 8.41 8.79
N LEU A 125 -4.25 7.44 8.80
CA LEU A 125 -3.90 6.03 8.65
C LEU A 125 -3.81 5.72 7.16
N VAL A 126 -2.64 5.32 6.68
CA VAL A 126 -2.43 4.89 5.30
C VAL A 126 -2.13 3.40 5.30
N GLN A 127 -2.95 2.63 4.58
CA GLN A 127 -2.80 1.19 4.42
C GLN A 127 -1.90 0.88 3.21
N ASP A 128 -1.34 -0.34 3.19
CA ASP A 128 -0.67 -0.87 2.02
C ASP A 128 -1.66 -1.08 0.86
N GLU A 129 -1.13 -1.23 -0.36
CA GLU A 129 -1.92 -1.43 -1.57
C GLU A 129 -2.84 -2.65 -1.47
N GLU A 130 -2.29 -3.79 -1.02
CA GLU A 130 -3.00 -5.04 -0.82
C GLU A 130 -2.36 -5.86 0.30
N ILE A 131 -3.11 -6.81 0.87
CA ILE A 131 -2.60 -7.74 1.91
C ILE A 131 -1.34 -8.45 1.42
N TYR A 132 -1.33 -8.98 0.19
CA TYR A 132 -0.16 -9.65 -0.37
C TYR A 132 1.07 -8.73 -0.43
N GLU A 133 0.90 -7.50 -0.93
CA GLU A 133 2.00 -6.55 -1.00
C GLU A 133 2.51 -6.18 0.40
N GLY A 134 1.60 -6.00 1.37
CA GLY A 134 1.95 -5.77 2.77
C GLY A 134 2.72 -6.94 3.39
N LEU A 135 2.34 -8.19 3.10
CA LEU A 135 3.07 -9.38 3.56
C LEU A 135 4.47 -9.44 2.98
N VAL A 136 4.61 -9.26 1.66
CA VAL A 136 5.91 -9.24 1.00
C VAL A 136 6.77 -8.14 1.60
N GLN A 137 6.28 -6.90 1.68
CA GLN A 137 7.02 -5.77 2.24
C GLN A 137 7.42 -6.00 3.70
N THR A 138 6.54 -6.57 4.52
CA THR A 138 6.83 -6.91 5.92
C THR A 138 8.05 -7.83 6.01
N ILE A 139 8.09 -8.92 5.21
CA ILE A 139 9.22 -9.85 5.19
C ILE A 139 10.50 -9.16 4.69
N ILE A 140 10.40 -8.28 3.69
CA ILE A 140 11.53 -7.50 3.20
C ILE A 140 12.10 -6.63 4.33
N GLN A 141 11.25 -5.94 5.09
CA GLN A 141 11.66 -4.94 6.10
C GLN A 141 12.22 -5.55 7.40
N GLN A 142 11.89 -6.80 7.74
CA GLN A 142 12.34 -7.46 8.97
C GLN A 142 13.86 -7.35 9.20
N GLN A 143 14.27 -6.93 10.40
CA GLN A 143 15.69 -6.88 10.83
C GLN A 143 16.62 -6.09 9.88
N LEU A 144 16.10 -5.13 9.11
CA LEU A 144 16.88 -4.26 8.24
C LEU A 144 16.62 -2.79 8.55
N ASN A 145 17.57 -1.92 8.20
CA ASN A 145 17.27 -0.49 8.16
C ASN A 145 16.33 -0.16 6.99
N PHE A 146 15.60 0.93 7.15
CA PHE A 146 14.56 1.34 6.21
C PHE A 146 15.12 1.68 4.80
N SER A 147 16.31 2.28 4.71
CA SER A 147 16.94 2.62 3.42
C SER A 147 17.24 1.37 2.59
N PHE A 148 17.81 0.35 3.23
CA PHE A 148 18.19 -0.88 2.56
C PHE A 148 16.98 -1.73 2.17
N SER A 149 15.98 -1.87 3.05
CA SER A 149 14.73 -2.57 2.72
C SER A 149 13.97 -1.90 1.57
N ARG A 150 13.94 -0.57 1.52
CA ARG A 150 13.39 0.19 0.39
C ARG A 150 14.12 -0.13 -0.92
N GLN A 151 15.44 -0.24 -0.89
CA GLN A 151 16.22 -0.61 -2.08
C GLN A 151 15.94 -2.04 -2.54
N LEU A 152 15.83 -3.00 -1.61
CA LEU A 152 15.44 -4.37 -1.91
C LEU A 152 14.05 -4.43 -2.57
N ALA A 153 13.06 -3.70 -2.04
CA ALA A 153 11.71 -3.65 -2.61
C ALA A 153 11.70 -3.04 -4.02
N LYS A 154 12.47 -1.96 -4.25
CA LYS A 154 12.63 -1.38 -5.60
C LYS A 154 13.29 -2.34 -6.58
N ASN A 155 14.33 -3.04 -6.15
CA ASN A 155 15.01 -4.03 -7.00
C ASN A 155 14.07 -5.19 -7.35
N LEU A 156 13.34 -5.72 -6.36
CA LEU A 156 12.36 -6.78 -6.59
C LEU A 156 11.30 -6.34 -7.63
N ALA A 157 10.71 -5.16 -7.46
CA ALA A 157 9.73 -4.64 -8.40
C ALA A 157 10.32 -4.37 -9.79
N ARG A 158 11.55 -3.84 -9.87
CA ARG A 158 12.19 -3.54 -11.16
C ARG A 158 12.57 -4.78 -11.97
N PHE A 159 13.10 -5.82 -11.32
CA PHE A 159 13.59 -7.00 -12.02
C PHE A 159 12.53 -8.07 -12.25
N TYR A 160 11.54 -8.17 -11.35
CA TYR A 160 10.55 -9.24 -11.37
C TYR A 160 9.10 -8.75 -11.36
N GLY A 161 8.87 -7.47 -11.10
CA GLY A 161 7.55 -6.86 -11.20
C GLY A 161 7.30 -6.19 -12.55
N GLN A 162 6.35 -5.26 -12.56
CA GLN A 162 6.03 -4.45 -13.74
C GLN A 162 6.30 -2.98 -13.47
N SER A 163 6.36 -2.22 -14.57
CA SER A 163 6.35 -0.78 -14.50
C SER A 163 5.40 -0.15 -15.51
N ILE A 164 4.96 1.06 -15.18
CA ILE A 164 4.25 1.95 -16.09
C ILE A 164 5.11 3.19 -16.29
N ALA A 165 5.24 3.63 -17.55
CA ALA A 165 5.80 4.94 -17.87
C ALA A 165 4.66 5.96 -18.00
N CYS A 166 4.72 7.05 -17.24
CA CYS A 166 3.76 8.13 -17.31
C CYS A 166 4.46 9.47 -17.05
N ASP A 167 4.22 10.46 -17.91
CA ASP A 167 4.83 11.80 -17.83
C ASP A 167 6.35 11.79 -17.65
N GLY A 168 7.05 10.91 -18.39
CA GLY A 168 8.51 10.78 -18.31
C GLY A 168 9.02 10.13 -17.02
N ARG A 169 8.13 9.58 -16.18
CA ARG A 169 8.48 8.90 -14.92
C ARG A 169 8.07 7.44 -14.94
N GLU A 170 8.90 6.58 -14.33
CA GLU A 170 8.61 5.16 -14.14
C GLU A 170 7.92 4.91 -12.78
N TYR A 171 6.81 4.19 -12.82
CA TYR A 171 6.04 3.74 -11.66
C TYR A 171 6.17 2.23 -11.53
N LEU A 172 6.73 1.77 -10.42
CA LEU A 172 7.00 0.36 -10.18
C LEU A 172 5.84 -0.31 -9.46
N LEU A 173 5.58 -1.56 -9.81
CA LEU A 173 4.63 -2.46 -9.15
C LEU A 173 5.37 -3.73 -8.73
N LEU A 174 5.11 -4.23 -7.52
CA LEU A 174 5.69 -5.50 -7.04
C LEU A 174 5.27 -6.68 -7.95
N PRO A 175 6.07 -7.76 -8.07
CA PRO A 175 5.65 -8.96 -8.79
C PRO A 175 4.30 -9.48 -8.27
N THR A 176 3.45 -9.94 -9.18
CA THR A 176 2.24 -10.69 -8.84
C THR A 176 2.59 -11.98 -8.08
N PRO A 177 1.64 -12.59 -7.34
CA PRO A 177 1.88 -13.87 -6.67
C PRO A 177 2.45 -14.95 -7.59
N SER A 178 1.93 -15.08 -8.81
CA SER A 178 2.38 -16.06 -9.80
C SER A 178 3.76 -15.76 -10.38
N GLU A 179 4.11 -14.50 -10.59
CA GLU A 179 5.48 -14.13 -10.97
C GLU A 179 6.47 -14.46 -9.85
N LEU A 180 6.12 -14.11 -8.61
CA LEU A 180 6.96 -14.36 -7.45
C LEU A 180 7.12 -15.86 -7.15
N ALA A 181 6.06 -16.66 -7.38
CA ALA A 181 6.05 -18.10 -7.16
C ALA A 181 7.04 -18.87 -8.05
N ARG A 182 7.35 -18.32 -9.23
CA ARG A 182 8.26 -18.91 -10.24
C ARG A 182 9.73 -18.63 -9.97
N LEU A 183 10.04 -17.68 -9.08
CA LEU A 183 11.42 -17.33 -8.78
C LEU A 183 12.12 -18.44 -7.98
N SER A 184 13.43 -18.48 -8.15
CA SER A 184 14.37 -19.26 -7.35
C SER A 184 14.96 -18.41 -6.22
N VAL A 185 15.46 -19.10 -5.19
CA VAL A 185 16.17 -18.43 -4.08
C VAL A 185 17.40 -17.70 -4.60
N ASP A 186 18.14 -18.27 -5.55
CA ASP A 186 19.37 -17.68 -6.09
C ASP A 186 19.13 -16.37 -6.84
N GLU A 187 18.03 -16.27 -7.60
CA GLU A 187 17.58 -15.04 -8.23
C GLU A 187 17.38 -13.90 -7.22
N LEU A 188 16.67 -14.16 -6.11
CA LEU A 188 16.51 -13.16 -5.05
C LEU A 188 17.83 -12.88 -4.32
N ARG A 189 18.71 -13.87 -4.16
CA ARG A 189 20.04 -13.64 -3.58
C ARG A 189 20.90 -12.71 -4.43
N GLN A 190 20.77 -12.74 -5.76
CA GLN A 190 21.44 -11.76 -6.63
C GLN A 190 20.98 -10.32 -6.33
N LEU A 191 19.73 -10.15 -5.91
CA LEU A 191 19.18 -8.88 -5.43
C LEU A 191 19.52 -8.56 -3.96
N LYS A 192 20.44 -9.30 -3.33
CA LYS A 192 20.90 -9.14 -1.93
C LYS A 192 19.91 -9.56 -0.85
N PHE A 193 18.87 -10.33 -1.19
CA PHE A 193 18.05 -10.99 -0.17
C PHE A 193 18.86 -12.07 0.56
N SER A 194 18.59 -12.27 1.85
CA SER A 194 19.06 -13.47 2.55
C SER A 194 18.32 -14.70 2.02
N ALA A 195 18.94 -15.88 2.11
CA ALA A 195 18.31 -17.13 1.67
C ALA A 195 16.94 -17.35 2.33
N ARG A 196 16.84 -17.15 3.66
CA ARG A 196 15.57 -17.30 4.39
C ARG A 196 14.49 -16.32 3.91
N LYS A 197 14.83 -15.05 3.69
CA LYS A 197 13.85 -14.07 3.17
C LYS A 197 13.39 -14.42 1.77
N ALA A 198 14.32 -14.84 0.90
CA ALA A 198 14.00 -15.30 -0.43
C ALA A 198 13.01 -16.48 -0.38
N GLU A 199 13.29 -17.49 0.44
CA GLU A 199 12.39 -18.64 0.66
C GLU A 199 11.00 -18.20 1.14
N TYR A 200 10.93 -17.29 2.12
CA TYR A 200 9.66 -16.82 2.68
C TYR A 200 8.82 -16.04 1.67
N ILE A 201 9.44 -15.10 0.96
CA ILE A 201 8.77 -14.28 -0.06
C ILE A 201 8.26 -15.19 -1.20
N ILE A 202 9.10 -16.09 -1.72
CA ILE A 202 8.69 -17.04 -2.76
C ILE A 202 7.55 -17.96 -2.27
N ASN A 203 7.63 -18.46 -1.04
CA ASN A 203 6.60 -19.30 -0.46
C ASN A 203 5.26 -18.58 -0.30
N VAL A 204 5.26 -17.30 0.12
CA VAL A 204 4.05 -16.48 0.13
C VAL A 204 3.47 -16.35 -1.27
N GLY A 205 4.29 -16.04 -2.28
CA GLY A 205 3.86 -16.00 -3.68
C GLY A 205 3.19 -17.31 -4.12
N ARG A 206 3.83 -18.46 -3.83
CA ARG A 206 3.29 -19.80 -4.16
C ARG A 206 1.95 -20.08 -3.50
N LYS A 207 1.82 -19.80 -2.20
CA LYS A 207 0.59 -20.09 -1.45
C LYS A 207 -0.58 -19.21 -1.87
N VAL A 208 -0.31 -17.95 -2.19
CA VAL A 208 -1.34 -17.05 -2.73
C VAL A 208 -1.73 -17.50 -4.13
N ALA A 209 -0.76 -17.78 -5.01
CA ALA A 209 -1.02 -18.24 -6.38
C ALA A 209 -1.76 -19.59 -6.43
N SER A 210 -1.50 -20.51 -5.49
CA SER A 210 -2.19 -21.80 -5.41
C SER A 210 -3.56 -21.75 -4.73
N GLY A 211 -3.90 -20.63 -4.07
CA GLY A 211 -5.10 -20.50 -3.25
C GLY A 211 -5.02 -21.21 -1.89
N GLU A 212 -3.84 -21.64 -1.43
CA GLU A 212 -3.62 -22.13 -0.06
C GLU A 212 -3.71 -20.98 0.96
N LEU A 213 -3.23 -19.80 0.59
CA LEU A 213 -3.36 -18.56 1.35
C LEU A 213 -4.33 -17.63 0.63
N LYS A 214 -5.61 -17.68 1.03
CA LYS A 214 -6.68 -16.86 0.45
C LYS A 214 -6.76 -15.51 1.15
N LEU A 215 -6.38 -14.46 0.43
CA LEU A 215 -6.30 -13.10 0.97
C LEU A 215 -7.68 -12.54 1.33
N GLU A 216 -8.71 -12.95 0.59
CA GLU A 216 -10.09 -12.54 0.82
C GLU A 216 -10.62 -13.08 2.14
N GLU A 217 -10.23 -14.31 2.52
CA GLU A 217 -10.58 -14.89 3.81
C GLU A 217 -9.84 -14.17 4.94
N LEU A 218 -8.56 -13.83 4.76
CA LEU A 218 -7.79 -13.05 5.74
C LEU A 218 -8.44 -11.68 6.03
N ALA A 219 -8.97 -11.01 5.01
CA ALA A 219 -9.60 -9.71 5.15
C ALA A 219 -10.90 -9.73 5.98
N GLN A 220 -11.50 -10.90 6.20
CA GLN A 220 -12.72 -11.06 7.00
C GLN A 220 -12.45 -11.48 8.45
N LEU A 221 -11.20 -11.80 8.80
CA LEU A 221 -10.84 -12.18 10.16
C LEU A 221 -10.77 -10.95 11.07
N ASP A 222 -11.06 -11.16 12.35
CA ASP A 222 -10.69 -10.21 13.38
C ASP A 222 -9.18 -10.23 13.63
N ASN A 223 -8.70 -9.33 14.50
CA ASN A 223 -7.27 -9.19 14.76
C ASN A 223 -6.63 -10.48 15.28
N GLU A 224 -7.31 -11.19 16.20
CA GLU A 224 -6.79 -12.42 16.78
C GLU A 224 -6.73 -13.55 15.74
N GLY A 225 -7.81 -13.76 14.98
CA GLY A 225 -7.86 -14.74 13.91
C GLY A 225 -6.86 -14.44 12.79
N PHE A 226 -6.69 -13.16 12.43
CA PHE A 226 -5.69 -12.74 11.45
C PHE A 226 -4.27 -13.07 11.92
N ILE A 227 -3.93 -12.71 13.16
CA ILE A 227 -2.62 -13.00 13.76
C ILE A 227 -2.37 -14.51 13.82
N GLU A 228 -3.34 -15.28 14.32
CA GLU A 228 -3.22 -16.74 14.41
C GLU A 228 -3.01 -17.37 13.02
N ARG A 229 -3.75 -16.92 12.01
CA ARG A 229 -3.65 -17.47 10.66
C ARG A 229 -2.32 -17.10 10.00
N ILE A 230 -1.86 -15.86 10.15
CA ILE A 230 -0.69 -15.36 9.42
C ILE A 230 0.64 -15.81 10.04
N THR A 231 0.69 -15.97 11.36
CA THR A 231 1.88 -16.47 12.08
C THR A 231 2.19 -17.95 11.82
N ARG A 232 1.24 -18.70 11.23
CA ARG A 232 1.49 -20.06 10.72
C ARG A 232 2.35 -20.06 9.45
N GLU A 233 2.46 -18.91 8.77
CA GLU A 233 3.28 -18.78 7.58
C GLU A 233 4.76 -18.62 7.93
N LYS A 234 5.61 -19.43 7.29
CA LYS A 234 7.06 -19.38 7.53
C LYS A 234 7.61 -17.99 7.21
N GLY A 235 8.29 -17.39 8.17
CA GLY A 235 8.87 -16.05 8.04
C GLY A 235 8.02 -14.94 8.62
N ILE A 236 6.84 -15.26 9.17
CA ILE A 236 5.97 -14.30 9.85
C ILE A 236 5.85 -14.71 11.32
N GLY A 237 6.23 -13.81 12.22
CA GLY A 237 6.15 -13.98 13.67
C GLY A 237 5.35 -12.85 14.30
N LEU A 238 5.18 -12.93 15.63
CA LEU A 238 4.61 -11.85 16.43
C LEU A 238 5.65 -10.77 16.73
#